data_AF-A0AAD5A882-F1
#
_entry.id   AF-A0AAD5A882-F1
#
_cell.length_a   1.000
_cell.length_b   1.000
_cell.length_c   1.000
_cell.angle_alpha   90.00
_cell.angle_beta   90.00
_cell.angle_gamma   90.00
#
_symmetry.space_group_name_H-M   'P 1'
#
loop_
_entity.id
_entity.type
_entity.pdbx_description
1 polymer ?
#
loop_
_entity_poly.entity_id
_entity_poly.type
_entity_poly.pdbx_seq_one_letter_code
_entity_poly.pdbx_strand_id
1 'polypeptide(L)'
;LDPPKNVLISLSGEIVEGSSVTLTCSSDANPPVETYTWFTGTTSVGKGKNFTISKISSKDSGDYKCMCSNKVGHQNSTSVTLNVLYPPKNVSISPSGEKVEGTSVNLTCSSDANPPVETYIWFKE
;
A
#
# COMPACT_ATOMS: atom_id res chain seq x y z
N LEU A 1 33.43 9.59 12.02
CA LEU A 1 32.77 9.19 10.75
C LEU A 1 31.85 8.06 11.14
N ASP A 2 30.57 8.26 10.90
CA ASP A 2 29.50 7.45 11.42
C ASP A 2 28.66 6.91 10.27
N PRO A 3 28.26 5.64 10.31
CA PRO A 3 27.25 5.13 9.40
C PRO A 3 25.91 5.84 9.68
N PRO A 4 24.96 5.80 8.73
CA PRO A 4 23.65 6.40 8.94
C PRO A 4 22.93 5.82 10.18
N LYS A 5 22.28 6.68 10.96
CA LYS A 5 21.49 6.34 12.17
C LYS A 5 20.13 7.02 12.11
N ASN A 6 19.20 6.61 12.98
CA ASN A 6 17.84 7.18 13.07
C ASN A 6 17.13 7.23 11.70
N VAL A 7 17.16 6.11 10.98
CA VAL A 7 16.60 6.05 9.62
C VAL A 7 15.08 5.98 9.70
N LEU A 8 14.41 7.03 9.25
CA LEU A 8 12.96 7.20 9.32
C LEU A 8 12.37 7.41 7.93
N ILE A 9 11.19 6.82 7.72
CA ILE A 9 10.36 7.03 6.54
C ILE A 9 9.20 7.97 6.91
N SER A 10 9.00 8.99 6.09
CA SER A 10 7.83 9.87 6.14
C SER A 10 7.00 9.71 4.87
N LEU A 11 5.68 9.77 5.01
CA LEU A 11 4.72 9.68 3.91
C LEU A 11 4.11 11.06 3.66
N SER A 12 3.90 11.38 2.39
CA SER A 12 3.19 12.60 1.98
C SER A 12 2.27 12.31 0.80
N GLY A 13 1.08 12.91 0.81
CA GLY A 13 0.01 12.66 -0.16
C GLY A 13 -1.13 11.80 0.40
N GLU A 14 -2.18 11.62 -0.39
CA GLU A 14 -3.31 10.77 -0.04
C GLU A 14 -3.02 9.30 -0.40
N ILE A 15 -3.30 8.40 0.52
CA ILE A 15 -3.11 6.95 0.34
C ILE A 15 -4.42 6.32 -0.16
N VAL A 16 -4.91 6.86 -1.27
CA VAL A 16 -6.16 6.46 -1.92
C VAL A 16 -5.87 6.02 -3.35
N GLU A 17 -6.51 4.95 -3.82
CA GLU A 17 -6.33 4.42 -5.17
C GLU A 17 -6.54 5.52 -6.23
N GLY A 18 -5.58 5.65 -7.14
CA GLY A 18 -5.52 6.69 -8.18
C GLY A 18 -4.74 7.95 -7.78
N SER A 19 -4.48 8.20 -6.50
CA SER A 19 -3.70 9.34 -6.01
C SER A 19 -2.18 9.11 -6.17
N SER A 20 -1.39 10.14 -5.86
CA SER A 20 0.07 10.08 -5.84
C SER A 20 0.58 10.19 -4.41
N VAL A 21 1.46 9.28 -4.01
CA VAL A 21 2.09 9.27 -2.69
C VAL A 21 3.61 9.30 -2.83
N THR A 22 4.27 10.04 -1.94
CA THR A 22 5.73 10.07 -1.86
C THR A 22 6.21 9.62 -0.49
N LEU A 23 7.09 8.63 -0.49
CA LEU A 23 7.82 8.16 0.66
C LEU A 23 9.19 8.85 0.68
N THR A 24 9.56 9.46 1.80
CA THR A 24 10.84 10.16 1.98
C THR A 24 11.63 9.51 3.09
N CYS A 25 12.88 9.15 2.78
CA CYS A 25 13.81 8.55 3.73
C CYS A 25 14.74 9.62 4.31
N SER A 26 14.87 9.63 5.62
CA SER A 26 15.68 10.58 6.38
C SER A 26 16.56 9.84 7.39
N SER A 27 17.77 10.34 7.62
CA SER A 27 18.72 9.73 8.56
C SER A 27 19.79 10.74 8.98
N ASP A 28 20.38 10.49 10.14
CA ASP A 28 21.54 11.21 10.66
C ASP A 28 22.81 10.49 10.19
N ALA A 29 23.63 11.13 9.36
CA ALA A 29 24.84 10.51 8.80
C ALA A 29 25.99 11.52 8.67
N ASN A 30 27.21 11.09 9.01
CA ASN A 30 28.42 11.86 8.79
C ASN A 30 29.57 10.97 8.28
N PRO A 31 29.87 10.95 6.98
CA PRO A 31 29.46 11.92 5.96
C PRO A 31 28.02 11.70 5.49
N PRO A 32 27.46 12.65 4.70
CA PRO A 32 26.12 12.52 4.14
C PRO A 32 25.90 11.20 3.41
N VAL A 33 24.65 10.75 3.39
CA VAL A 33 24.24 9.55 2.66
C VAL A 33 24.51 9.74 1.16
N GLU A 34 25.12 8.72 0.56
CA GLU A 34 25.45 8.67 -0.87
C GLU A 34 24.39 7.91 -1.66
N THR A 35 23.80 6.86 -1.07
CA THR A 35 22.77 6.06 -1.74
C THR A 35 21.57 5.76 -0.85
N TYR A 36 20.40 5.75 -1.46
CA TYR A 36 19.12 5.35 -0.86
C TYR A 36 18.50 4.28 -1.75
N THR A 37 18.03 3.19 -1.15
CA THR A 37 17.35 2.09 -1.83
C THR A 37 16.07 1.73 -1.09
N TRP A 38 14.97 1.62 -1.82
CA TRP A 38 13.65 1.29 -1.28
C TRP A 38 13.32 -0.17 -1.53
N PHE A 39 12.71 -0.81 -0.55
CA PHE A 39 12.36 -2.21 -0.57
C PHE A 39 10.91 -2.44 -0.18
N THR A 40 10.25 -3.38 -0.86
CA THR A 40 9.01 -4.03 -0.40
C THR A 40 9.35 -5.47 -0.04
N GLY A 41 9.20 -5.84 1.24
CA GLY A 41 9.73 -7.10 1.74
C GLY A 41 11.23 -7.23 1.50
N THR A 42 11.64 -8.10 0.57
CA THR A 42 13.04 -8.32 0.16
C THR A 42 13.37 -7.77 -1.23
N THR A 43 12.39 -7.25 -1.97
CA THR A 43 12.55 -6.79 -3.34
C THR A 43 12.85 -5.30 -3.39
N SER A 44 13.91 -4.91 -4.11
CA SER A 44 14.22 -3.50 -4.37
C SER A 44 13.22 -2.92 -5.37
N VAL A 45 12.52 -1.85 -4.98
CA VAL A 45 11.48 -1.18 -5.80
C VAL A 45 11.91 0.18 -6.32
N GLY A 46 12.95 0.79 -5.75
CA GLY A 46 13.37 2.13 -6.16
C GLY A 46 14.67 2.59 -5.52
N LYS A 47 15.17 3.72 -6.03
CA LYS A 47 16.38 4.39 -5.51
C LYS A 47 16.12 5.88 -5.36
N GLY A 48 16.93 6.53 -4.52
CA GLY A 48 16.85 7.96 -4.25
C GLY A 48 16.16 8.28 -2.92
N LYS A 49 16.39 9.48 -2.40
CA LYS A 49 15.88 9.91 -1.08
C LYS A 49 14.35 9.88 -1.02
N ASN A 50 13.69 10.16 -2.14
CA ASN A 50 12.25 10.14 -2.30
C ASN A 50 11.87 9.01 -3.26
N PHE A 51 10.81 8.28 -2.93
CA PHE A 51 10.18 7.28 -3.79
C PHE A 51 8.72 7.64 -3.98
N THR A 52 8.36 7.99 -5.21
CA THR A 52 7.01 8.44 -5.56
C THR A 52 6.30 7.36 -6.37
N ILE A 53 5.13 6.96 -5.89
CA ILE A 53 4.22 6.06 -6.61
C ILE A 53 3.11 6.93 -7.19
N SER A 54 3.11 7.10 -8.51
CA SER A 54 2.06 7.82 -9.22
C SER A 54 0.89 6.90 -9.52
N LYS A 55 -0.34 7.36 -9.29
CA LYS A 55 -1.57 6.57 -9.50
C LYS A 55 -1.53 5.23 -8.75
N ILE A 56 -1.38 5.31 -7.44
CA ILE A 56 -1.27 4.16 -6.56
C ILE A 56 -2.50 3.24 -6.70
N SER A 57 -2.29 1.93 -6.56
CA SER A 57 -3.32 0.90 -6.69
C SER A 57 -3.40 0.04 -5.43
N SER A 58 -4.47 -0.75 -5.29
CA SER A 58 -4.58 -1.70 -4.16
C SER A 58 -3.43 -2.71 -4.08
N LYS A 59 -2.69 -2.93 -5.18
CA LYS A 59 -1.52 -3.84 -5.23
C LYS A 59 -0.24 -3.23 -4.66
N ASP A 60 -0.19 -1.91 -4.52
CA ASP A 60 0.96 -1.20 -3.96
C ASP A 60 0.95 -1.21 -2.43
N SER A 61 -0.15 -1.66 -1.82
CA SER A 61 -0.24 -1.88 -0.38
C SER A 61 0.81 -2.87 0.11
N GLY A 62 1.46 -2.55 1.22
CA GLY A 62 2.47 -3.42 1.82
C GLY A 62 3.47 -2.67 2.69
N ASP A 63 4.47 -3.40 3.17
CA ASP A 63 5.51 -2.85 4.04
C ASP A 63 6.71 -2.37 3.24
N TYR A 64 7.01 -1.08 3.37
CA TYR A 64 8.14 -0.42 2.73
C TYR A 64 9.27 -0.20 3.73
N LYS A 65 10.50 -0.43 3.28
CA LYS A 65 11.73 -0.12 4.00
C LYS A 65 12.66 0.71 3.12
N CYS A 66 13.47 1.53 3.76
CA CYS A 66 14.55 2.26 3.12
C CYS A 66 15.89 1.79 3.71
N MET A 67 16.86 1.54 2.84
CA MET A 67 18.26 1.41 3.19
C MET A 67 19.01 2.64 2.72
N CYS A 68 19.73 3.30 3.62
CA CYS A 68 20.65 4.38 3.27
C CYS A 68 22.09 3.98 3.57
N SER A 69 23.03 4.37 2.72
CA SER A 69 24.46 4.09 2.89
C SER A 69 25.35 5.30 2.62
N ASN A 70 26.47 5.35 3.32
CA ASN A 70 27.58 6.26 3.08
C ASN A 70 28.90 5.47 3.04
N LYS A 71 30.03 6.14 2.83
CA LYS A 71 31.36 5.49 2.81
C LYS A 71 31.75 4.71 4.07
N VAL A 72 31.05 4.90 5.19
CA VAL A 72 31.34 4.22 6.48
C VAL A 72 30.53 2.94 6.62
N GLY A 73 29.29 2.95 6.14
CA GLY A 73 28.40 1.79 6.23
C GLY A 73 26.98 2.10 5.77
N HIS A 74 26.04 1.22 6.13
CA HIS A 74 24.63 1.32 5.76
C HIS A 74 23.72 1.00 6.96
N GLN A 75 22.50 1.49 6.90
CA GLN A 75 21.46 1.23 7.90
C GLN A 75 20.10 1.18 7.24
N ASN A 76 19.24 0.29 7.74
CA ASN A 76 17.85 0.16 7.33
C ASN A 76 16.92 0.92 8.27
N SER A 77 15.85 1.46 7.71
CA SER A 77 14.71 1.99 8.47
C SER A 77 13.89 0.87 9.10
N THR A 78 13.05 1.25 10.07
CA THR A 78 11.86 0.44 10.39
C THR A 78 10.93 0.35 9.18
N SER A 79 10.13 -0.70 9.11
CA SER A 79 9.07 -0.79 8.09
C SER A 79 8.01 0.29 8.32
N VAL A 80 7.46 0.80 7.23
CA VAL A 80 6.22 1.58 7.23
C VAL A 80 5.22 0.89 6.32
N THR A 81 4.03 0.63 6.84
CA THR A 81 2.94 0.01 6.10
C THR A 81 2.20 1.07 5.27
N LEU A 82 2.16 0.86 3.96
CA LEU A 82 1.33 1.63 3.03
C LEU A 82 0.00 0.90 2.88
N ASN A 83 -1.09 1.48 3.42
CA ASN A 83 -2.43 0.91 3.34
C ASN A 83 -3.29 1.71 2.35
N VAL A 84 -3.43 1.21 1.12
CA VAL A 84 -4.15 1.89 0.04
C VAL A 84 -5.65 1.71 0.20
N LEU A 85 -6.36 2.82 0.35
CA LEU A 85 -7.82 2.85 0.46
C LEU A 85 -8.46 2.90 -0.93
N TYR A 86 -9.53 2.15 -1.13
CA TYR A 86 -10.25 2.10 -2.39
C TYR A 86 -11.74 1.76 -2.20
N PRO A 87 -12.63 2.32 -3.04
CA PRO A 87 -14.06 2.04 -2.98
C PRO A 87 -14.38 0.59 -3.39
N PRO A 88 -15.59 0.10 -3.07
CA PRO A 88 -16.00 -1.25 -3.44
C PRO A 88 -15.93 -1.50 -4.95
N LYS A 89 -15.24 -2.58 -5.33
CA LYS A 89 -15.10 -3.09 -6.70
C LYS A 89 -15.43 -4.57 -6.75
N ASN A 90 -15.56 -5.11 -7.96
CA ASN A 90 -15.89 -6.53 -8.20
C ASN A 90 -17.19 -6.97 -7.49
N VAL A 91 -18.22 -6.12 -7.50
CA VAL A 91 -19.52 -6.42 -6.90
C VAL A 91 -20.16 -7.60 -7.61
N SER A 92 -20.59 -8.61 -6.85
CA SER A 92 -21.21 -9.83 -7.39
C SER A 92 -22.32 -10.34 -6.48
N ILE A 93 -23.30 -11.01 -7.09
CA ILE A 93 -24.41 -11.66 -6.38
C ILE A 93 -24.32 -13.16 -6.60
N SER A 94 -24.46 -13.92 -5.51
CA SER A 94 -24.46 -15.38 -5.53
C SER A 94 -25.65 -15.94 -4.73
N PRO A 95 -26.21 -17.10 -5.12
CA PRO A 95 -25.89 -17.89 -6.30
C PRO A 95 -26.56 -17.37 -7.58
N SER A 96 -25.79 -17.22 -8.67
CA SER A 96 -26.32 -16.94 -10.01
C SER A 96 -26.98 -18.19 -10.64
N GLY A 97 -27.93 -18.01 -11.56
CA GLY A 97 -28.55 -19.10 -12.35
C GLY A 97 -29.99 -19.46 -11.95
N GLU A 98 -30.63 -20.29 -12.79
CA GLU A 98 -32.02 -20.71 -12.65
C GLU A 98 -32.29 -21.34 -11.28
N LYS A 99 -33.42 -20.93 -10.70
CA LYS A 99 -33.90 -21.42 -9.41
C LYS A 99 -35.17 -22.19 -9.65
N VAL A 100 -35.32 -23.31 -8.96
CA VAL A 100 -36.53 -24.12 -9.08
C VAL A 100 -37.69 -23.36 -8.46
N GLU A 101 -38.79 -23.25 -9.20
CA GLU A 101 -40.00 -22.59 -8.71
C GLU A 101 -40.48 -23.25 -7.40
N GLY A 102 -40.89 -22.43 -6.42
CA GLY A 102 -41.29 -22.89 -5.10
C GLY A 102 -40.14 -23.13 -4.12
N THR A 103 -38.88 -22.88 -4.50
CA THR A 103 -37.73 -22.96 -3.59
C THR A 103 -37.35 -21.59 -3.02
N SER A 104 -36.95 -21.55 -1.74
CA SER A 104 -36.38 -20.34 -1.12
C SER A 104 -34.92 -20.20 -1.52
N VAL A 105 -34.50 -18.98 -1.81
CA VAL A 105 -33.12 -18.66 -2.18
C VAL A 105 -32.57 -17.59 -1.25
N ASN A 106 -31.32 -17.80 -0.83
CA ASN A 106 -30.57 -16.79 -0.10
C ASN A 106 -29.59 -16.14 -1.08
N LEU A 107 -29.76 -14.84 -1.32
CA LEU A 107 -28.87 -14.07 -2.18
C LEU A 107 -27.82 -13.36 -1.32
N THR A 108 -26.56 -13.55 -1.68
CA THR A 108 -25.40 -12.93 -1.04
C THR A 108 -24.77 -11.95 -2.03
N CYS A 109 -24.63 -10.69 -1.60
CA CYS A 109 -23.89 -9.67 -2.34
C CYS A 109 -22.50 -9.53 -1.73
N SER A 110 -21.47 -9.59 -2.57
CA SER A 110 -20.06 -9.55 -2.17
C SER A 110 -19.32 -8.52 -3.00
N SER A 111 -18.35 -7.83 -2.39
CA SER A 111 -17.49 -6.86 -3.06
C SER A 111 -16.11 -6.81 -2.40
N ASP A 112 -15.11 -6.33 -3.14
CA ASP A 112 -13.74 -6.08 -2.67
C ASP A 112 -13.57 -4.58 -2.39
N ALA A 113 -13.23 -4.21 -1.15
CA ALA A 113 -13.10 -2.83 -0.71
C ALA A 113 -12.07 -2.71 0.42
N ASN A 114 -11.43 -1.55 0.54
CA ASN A 114 -10.63 -1.19 1.71
C ASN A 114 -10.92 0.26 2.13
N PRO A 115 -11.56 0.50 3.30
CA PRO A 115 -11.95 -0.47 4.32
C PRO A 115 -13.10 -1.41 3.86
N PRO A 116 -13.41 -2.47 4.64
CA PRO A 116 -14.54 -3.36 4.34
C PRO A 116 -15.86 -2.60 4.19
N VAL A 117 -16.73 -3.09 3.31
CA VAL A 117 -18.04 -2.47 3.06
C VAL A 117 -18.94 -2.54 4.27
N GLU A 118 -19.51 -1.40 4.66
CA GLU A 118 -20.42 -1.30 5.82
C GLU A 118 -21.89 -1.50 5.46
N THR A 119 -22.32 -1.19 4.23
CA THR A 119 -23.74 -1.21 3.85
C THR A 119 -23.94 -1.86 2.48
N TYR A 120 -24.92 -2.78 2.41
CA TYR A 120 -25.44 -3.36 1.18
C TYR A 120 -26.92 -3.04 1.04
N ILE A 121 -27.34 -2.53 -0.12
CA ILE A 121 -28.74 -2.20 -0.41
C ILE A 121 -29.22 -3.07 -1.56
N TRP A 122 -30.36 -3.74 -1.37
CA TRP A 122 -30.98 -4.61 -2.37
C TRP A 122 -32.16 -3.91 -3.02
N PHE A 123 -32.23 -3.97 -4.34
CA PHE A 123 -33.34 -3.45 -5.13
C PHE A 123 -33.93 -4.59 -5.97
N LYS A 124 -35.24 -4.53 -6.16
CA LYS A 124 -35.96 -5.38 -7.10
C LYS A 124 -36.76 -4.45 -8.00
N GLU A 125 -36.56 -4.57 -9.31
CA GLU A 125 -37.41 -3.93 -10.32
C GLU A 125 -38.69 -4.75 -10.54
#